data_AF-A0A5D3JPJ6-F1
#
_entry.id   AF-A0A5D3JPJ6-F1
#
_cell.length_a   1.000
_cell.length_b   1.000
_cell.length_c   1.000
_cell.angle_alpha   90.00
_cell.angle_beta   90.00
_cell.angle_gamma   90.00
#
_symmetry.space_group_name_H-M   'P 1'
#
loop_
_entity.id
_entity.type
_entity.pdbx_description
1 polymer ?
#
loop_
_entity_poly.entity_id
_entity_poly.type
_entity_poly.pdbx_seq_one_letter_code
_entity_poly.pdbx_strand_id
1 'polypeptide(L)'
;MTPTIELLRSHRSIRHFTDAPVSDEQRAEIIASAQAASTSSFLQCTSIIRITDPALRERLVPLTGGQQHVLPLFGLCLGWPADNPDIKPRMPAAMLVHENRYQPLDNALLAEYDEQLAHYYLSRGSNARRDTWSDHIRRTIVKESRPFILDYLHKQGWATR
;
A
#
# COMPACT_ATOMS: atom_id res chain seq x y z
N MET A 1 -15.82 -17.66 -11.23
CA MET A 1 -14.94 -16.81 -10.39
C MET A 1 -15.22 -17.18 -8.95
N THR A 2 -14.23 -17.14 -8.04
CA THR A 2 -14.45 -17.51 -6.63
C THR A 2 -14.75 -16.27 -5.78
N PRO A 3 -15.45 -16.39 -4.64
CA PRO A 3 -15.71 -15.25 -3.75
C PRO A 3 -14.42 -14.52 -3.31
N THR A 4 -13.33 -15.26 -3.08
CA THR A 4 -12.03 -14.66 -2.74
C THR A 4 -11.47 -13.79 -3.87
N ILE A 5 -11.56 -14.24 -5.13
CA ILE A 5 -11.08 -13.46 -6.27
C ILE A 5 -11.93 -12.19 -6.45
N GLU A 6 -13.24 -12.27 -6.26
CA GLU A 6 -14.14 -11.12 -6.29
C GLU A 6 -13.81 -10.09 -5.20
N LEU A 7 -13.56 -10.55 -3.97
CA LEU A 7 -13.13 -9.69 -2.87
C LEU A 7 -11.80 -9.00 -3.18
N LEU A 8 -10.80 -9.73 -3.67
CA LEU A 8 -9.49 -9.16 -4.01
C LEU A 8 -9.57 -8.12 -5.12
N ARG A 9 -10.40 -8.36 -6.16
CA ARG A 9 -10.59 -7.45 -7.29
C ARG A 9 -11.42 -6.22 -6.97
N SER A 10 -12.21 -6.24 -5.90
CA SER A 10 -13.01 -5.11 -5.42
C SER A 10 -12.29 -4.24 -4.38
N HIS A 11 -11.00 -4.49 -4.13
CA HIS A 11 -10.22 -3.70 -3.17
C HIS A 11 -10.16 -2.21 -3.53
N ARG A 12 -10.46 -1.36 -2.54
CA ARG A 12 -10.17 0.07 -2.53
C ARG A 12 -9.64 0.49 -1.16
N SER A 13 -8.71 1.43 -1.15
CA SER A 13 -8.16 1.96 0.11
C SER A 13 -9.15 2.93 0.75
N ILE A 14 -9.65 2.57 1.93
CA ILE A 14 -10.54 3.40 2.75
C ILE A 14 -9.69 4.33 3.62
N ARG A 15 -10.12 5.59 3.73
CA ARG A 15 -9.44 6.62 4.55
C ARG A 15 -10.36 7.30 5.56
N HIS A 16 -11.66 7.01 5.49
CA HIS A 16 -12.69 7.47 6.43
C HIS A 16 -13.37 6.25 7.03
N PHE A 17 -13.41 6.21 8.36
CA PHE A 17 -13.95 5.08 9.12
C PHE A 17 -14.99 5.59 10.11
N THR A 18 -15.91 4.73 10.52
CA THR A 18 -16.81 5.01 11.64
C THR A 18 -16.07 4.80 12.97
N ASP A 19 -16.69 5.21 14.08
CA ASP A 19 -16.18 4.98 15.43
C ASP A 19 -16.43 3.55 15.95
N ALA A 20 -17.09 2.70 15.16
CA ALA A 20 -17.37 1.32 15.57
C ALA A 20 -16.04 0.54 15.70
N PRO A 21 -15.85 -0.22 16.80
CA PRO A 21 -14.62 -0.99 16.98
C PRO A 21 -14.61 -2.24 16.09
N VAL A 22 -13.40 -2.71 15.78
CA VAL A 22 -13.18 -4.09 15.30
C VAL A 22 -13.19 -5.00 16.52
N SER A 23 -14.02 -6.05 16.51
CA SER A 23 -14.13 -6.95 17.66
C SER A 23 -12.83 -7.73 17.90
N ASP A 24 -12.69 -8.29 19.10
CA ASP A 24 -11.54 -9.12 19.46
C ASP A 24 -11.46 -10.39 18.60
N GLU A 25 -12.59 -11.01 18.33
CA GLU A 25 -12.72 -12.18 17.47
C GLU A 25 -12.35 -11.87 16.01
N GLN A 26 -12.92 -10.81 15.43
CA GLN A 26 -12.57 -10.37 14.07
C GLN A 26 -11.08 -10.06 13.94
N ARG A 27 -10.50 -9.41 14.96
CA ARG A 27 -9.07 -9.11 14.99
C ARG A 27 -8.23 -10.37 15.08
N ALA A 28 -8.65 -11.37 15.86
CA ALA A 28 -7.95 -12.65 15.95
C ALA A 28 -7.89 -13.33 14.58
N GLU A 29 -9.00 -13.36 13.84
CA GLU A 29 -9.06 -13.91 12.48
C GLU A 29 -8.14 -13.18 11.49
N ILE A 30 -8.08 -11.84 11.57
CA ILE A 30 -7.17 -11.03 10.74
C ILE A 30 -5.70 -11.37 11.06
N ILE A 31 -5.35 -11.51 12.34
CA ILE A 31 -3.99 -11.87 12.75
C ILE A 31 -3.65 -13.29 12.32
N ALA A 32 -4.56 -14.25 12.50
CA ALA A 32 -4.36 -15.64 12.07
C ALA A 32 -4.14 -15.71 10.55
N SER A 33 -4.91 -14.94 9.77
CA SER A 33 -4.72 -14.81 8.32
C SER A 33 -3.33 -14.26 7.97
N ALA A 34 -2.83 -13.27 8.72
CA ALA A 34 -1.48 -12.73 8.51
C ALA A 34 -0.38 -13.74 8.86
N GLN A 35 -0.57 -14.53 9.93
CA GLN A 35 0.36 -15.58 10.36
C GLN A 35 0.41 -16.76 9.36
N ALA A 36 -0.67 -17.01 8.62
CA ALA A 36 -0.74 -18.06 7.62
C ALA A 36 0.02 -17.75 6.31
N ALA A 37 0.55 -16.54 6.14
CA ALA A 37 1.35 -16.18 4.97
C ALA A 37 2.69 -16.95 4.96
N SER A 38 3.13 -17.36 3.76
CA SER A 38 4.45 -17.99 3.59
C SER A 38 5.57 -17.10 4.13
N THR A 39 6.55 -17.71 4.82
CA THR A 39 7.72 -16.98 5.34
C THR A 39 9.01 -17.63 4.83
N SER A 40 9.97 -16.80 4.43
CA SER A 40 11.24 -17.30 3.88
C SER A 40 11.99 -18.10 4.94
N SER A 41 12.40 -19.32 4.59
CA SER A 41 13.06 -20.26 5.50
C SER A 41 12.35 -20.48 6.84
N PHE A 42 11.02 -20.32 6.86
CA PHE A 42 10.20 -20.38 8.07
C PHE A 42 10.60 -19.39 9.19
N LEU A 43 11.30 -18.30 8.85
CA LEU A 43 11.90 -17.38 9.83
C LEU A 43 10.88 -16.55 10.62
N GLN A 44 9.66 -16.36 10.09
CA GLN A 44 8.61 -15.57 10.74
C GLN A 44 9.09 -14.18 11.22
N CYS A 45 9.96 -13.53 10.43
CA CYS A 45 10.67 -12.30 10.78
C CYS A 45 9.81 -11.03 10.67
N THR A 46 8.55 -11.09 11.09
CA THR A 46 7.58 -9.99 11.06
C THR A 46 6.98 -9.81 12.44
N SER A 47 6.79 -8.56 12.88
CA SER A 47 6.04 -8.23 14.09
C SER A 47 4.93 -7.23 13.78
N ILE A 48 3.78 -7.39 14.43
CA ILE A 48 2.64 -6.46 14.33
C ILE A 48 2.52 -5.72 15.66
N ILE A 49 2.70 -4.40 15.62
CA ILE A 49 2.51 -3.53 16.78
C ILE A 49 1.09 -2.97 16.73
N ARG A 50 0.22 -3.44 17.64
CA ARG A 50 -1.14 -2.89 17.79
C ARG A 50 -1.09 -1.60 18.61
N ILE A 51 -1.41 -0.48 17.99
CA ILE A 51 -1.53 0.82 18.67
C ILE A 51 -2.96 1.01 19.17
N THR A 52 -3.16 1.01 20.49
CA THR A 52 -4.48 1.21 21.13
C THR A 52 -4.60 2.54 21.86
N ASP A 53 -3.49 3.16 22.23
CA ASP A 53 -3.45 4.45 22.90
C ASP A 53 -3.66 5.59 21.87
N PRO A 54 -4.71 6.43 22.01
CA PRO A 54 -4.94 7.57 21.13
C PRO A 54 -3.77 8.56 21.07
N ALA A 55 -3.08 8.79 22.19
CA ALA A 55 -1.93 9.71 22.24
C ALA A 55 -0.72 9.14 21.49
N LEU A 56 -0.51 7.81 21.51
CA LEU A 56 0.50 7.16 20.67
C LEU A 56 0.10 7.16 19.20
N ARG A 57 -1.20 7.09 18.90
CA ARG A 57 -1.71 7.14 17.53
C ARG A 57 -1.40 8.46 16.84
N GLU A 58 -1.49 9.57 17.55
CA GLU A 58 -1.11 10.90 17.04
C GLU A 58 0.41 11.02 16.78
N ARG A 59 1.21 10.19 17.47
CA ARG A 59 2.68 10.18 17.46
C ARG A 59 3.28 8.98 16.71
N LEU A 60 2.51 8.31 15.86
CA LEU A 60 2.84 6.99 15.27
C LEU A 60 4.15 6.98 14.45
N VAL A 61 4.49 8.10 13.82
CA VAL A 61 5.68 8.23 12.95
C VAL A 61 6.99 8.04 13.73
N PRO A 62 7.24 8.73 14.85
CA PRO A 62 8.45 8.50 15.66
C PRO A 62 8.41 7.26 16.56
N LEU A 63 7.23 6.74 16.94
CA LEU A 63 7.13 5.68 17.95
C LEU A 63 7.28 4.25 17.42
N THR A 64 7.12 4.05 16.12
CA THR A 64 7.21 2.72 15.50
C THR A 64 8.63 2.35 15.05
N GLY A 65 9.63 3.22 15.27
CA GLY A 65 11.04 2.95 14.96
C GLY A 65 11.97 3.37 16.09
N GLY A 66 13.01 2.58 16.36
CA GLY A 66 14.03 2.89 17.37
C GLY A 66 14.65 1.68 18.06
N GLN A 67 14.04 0.49 17.95
CA GLN A 67 14.66 -0.74 18.41
C GLN A 67 15.65 -1.26 17.36
N GLN A 68 16.89 -1.54 17.77
CA GLN A 68 17.85 -2.18 16.87
C GLN A 68 17.25 -3.48 16.32
N HIS A 69 17.43 -3.70 15.01
CA HIS A 69 16.90 -4.84 14.27
C HIS A 69 15.37 -4.88 14.13
N VAL A 70 14.66 -3.77 14.34
CA VAL A 70 13.23 -3.61 13.99
C VAL A 70 13.09 -2.47 13.00
N LEU A 71 12.56 -2.77 11.81
CA LEU A 71 12.35 -1.79 10.74
C LEU A 71 10.84 -1.56 10.52
N PRO A 72 10.27 -0.41 10.90
CA PRO A 72 8.91 -0.08 10.52
C PRO A 72 8.81 0.13 9.01
N LEU A 73 8.04 -0.73 8.35
CA LEU A 73 7.83 -0.64 6.89
C LEU A 73 6.68 0.31 6.55
N PHE A 74 5.52 0.09 7.18
CA PHE A 74 4.32 0.88 6.98
C PHE A 74 3.31 0.65 8.12
N GLY A 75 2.37 1.59 8.28
CA GLY A 75 1.17 1.39 9.10
C GLY A 75 0.01 0.82 8.27
N LEU A 76 -0.88 0.08 8.91
CA LEU A 76 -2.13 -0.41 8.32
C LEU A 76 -3.32 0.10 9.15
N CYS A 77 -4.20 0.89 8.55
CA CYS A 77 -5.44 1.34 9.18
C CYS A 77 -6.56 0.33 8.88
N LEU A 78 -7.25 -0.13 9.92
CA LEU A 78 -8.42 -1.01 9.83
C LEU A 78 -9.58 -0.41 10.62
N GLY A 79 -10.79 -0.54 10.08
CA GLY A 79 -12.02 -0.05 10.69
C GLY A 79 -13.20 -0.25 9.75
N TRP A 80 -14.41 0.02 10.24
CA TRP A 80 -15.61 -0.02 9.42
C TRP A 80 -15.66 1.19 8.49
N PRO A 81 -15.89 1.00 7.18
CA PRO A 81 -15.84 2.10 6.23
C PRO A 81 -16.97 3.11 6.48
N ALA A 82 -16.62 4.40 6.50
CA ALA A 82 -17.56 5.51 6.46
C ALA A 82 -17.59 6.20 5.09
N ASP A 83 -16.93 5.60 4.09
CA ASP A 83 -16.84 6.09 2.72
C ASP A 83 -16.78 4.90 1.76
N ASN A 84 -17.17 5.12 0.51
CA ASN A 84 -17.21 4.11 -0.54
C ASN A 84 -16.52 4.63 -1.82
N PRO A 85 -15.18 4.73 -1.83
CA PRO A 85 -14.46 5.28 -2.97
C PRO A 85 -14.49 4.35 -4.17
N ASP A 86 -14.46 4.95 -5.36
CA ASP A 86 -14.39 4.23 -6.63
C ASP A 86 -13.11 3.39 -6.76
N ILE A 87 -13.22 2.30 -7.53
CA ILE A 87 -12.07 1.47 -7.86
C ILE A 87 -11.18 2.22 -8.86
N LYS A 88 -9.96 2.51 -8.44
CA LYS A 88 -8.96 3.14 -9.30
C LYS A 88 -8.45 2.15 -10.37
N PRO A 89 -8.45 2.49 -11.67
CA PRO A 89 -7.88 1.66 -12.72
C PRO A 89 -6.42 1.29 -12.44
N ARG A 90 -6.04 0.03 -12.69
CA ARG A 90 -4.66 -0.45 -12.58
C ARG A 90 -4.05 -0.59 -13.97
N MET A 91 -2.72 -0.57 -14.01
CA MET A 91 -1.95 -0.83 -15.22
C MET A 91 -2.41 -2.15 -15.89
N PRO A 92 -2.58 -2.18 -17.22
CA PRO A 92 -2.92 -3.38 -17.96
C PRO A 92 -1.96 -4.55 -17.71
N ALA A 93 -2.49 -5.77 -17.72
CA ALA A 93 -1.68 -6.98 -17.51
C ALA A 93 -0.54 -7.11 -18.54
N ALA A 94 -0.75 -6.68 -19.79
CA ALA A 94 0.26 -6.71 -20.84
C ALA A 94 1.46 -5.77 -20.57
N MET A 95 1.33 -4.77 -19.69
CA MET A 95 2.46 -3.94 -19.24
C MET A 95 3.11 -4.48 -17.96
N LEU A 96 2.39 -5.28 -17.17
CA LEU A 96 2.86 -5.82 -15.89
C LEU A 96 3.53 -7.20 -16.05
N VAL A 97 3.04 -8.01 -16.98
CA VAL A 97 3.45 -9.40 -17.19
C VAL A 97 4.31 -9.48 -18.45
N HIS A 98 5.49 -10.05 -18.31
CA HIS A 98 6.40 -10.30 -19.41
C HIS A 98 6.62 -11.80 -19.58
N GLU A 99 6.46 -12.30 -20.80
CA GLU A 99 6.68 -13.71 -21.09
C GLU A 99 8.16 -13.97 -21.42
N ASN A 100 8.79 -14.86 -20.66
CA ASN A 100 10.18 -15.35 -20.78
C ASN A 100 11.31 -14.31 -20.60
N ARG A 101 11.12 -13.07 -21.03
CA ARG A 101 12.08 -11.98 -20.91
C ARG A 101 11.37 -10.64 -20.69
N TYR A 102 12.07 -9.71 -20.06
CA TYR A 102 11.59 -8.34 -19.93
C TYR A 102 11.31 -7.74 -21.32
N GLN A 103 10.16 -7.08 -21.46
CA GLN A 103 9.80 -6.37 -22.68
C GLN A 103 9.88 -4.86 -22.42
N PRO A 104 10.43 -4.07 -23.36
CA PRO A 104 10.32 -2.63 -23.30
C PRO A 104 8.86 -2.17 -23.21
N LEU A 105 8.65 -0.97 -22.69
CA LEU A 105 7.33 -0.37 -22.56
C LEU A 105 6.69 -0.15 -23.94
N ASP A 106 5.47 -0.65 -24.12
CA ASP A 106 4.63 -0.30 -25.26
C ASP A 106 4.03 1.10 -25.04
N ASN A 107 4.48 2.08 -25.83
CA ASN A 107 4.03 3.47 -25.71
C ASN A 107 2.58 3.68 -26.12
N ALA A 108 2.04 2.87 -27.03
CA ALA A 108 0.63 2.98 -27.43
C ALA A 108 -0.27 2.50 -26.29
N LEU A 109 0.07 1.34 -25.70
CA LEU A 109 -0.65 0.80 -24.55
C LEU A 109 -0.53 1.70 -23.31
N LEU A 110 0.64 2.32 -23.09
CA LEU A 110 0.80 3.32 -22.05
C LEU A 110 -0.13 4.53 -22.28
N ALA A 111 -0.21 5.04 -23.51
CA ALA A 111 -1.08 6.17 -23.84
C ALA A 111 -2.56 5.85 -23.60
N GLU A 112 -3.01 4.64 -23.92
CA GLU A 112 -4.37 4.18 -23.60
C GLU A 112 -4.63 4.15 -22.09
N TYR A 113 -3.69 3.61 -21.31
CA TYR A 113 -3.80 3.60 -19.85
C TYR A 113 -3.79 5.01 -19.24
N ASP A 114 -2.96 5.91 -19.79
CA ASP A 114 -2.90 7.30 -19.36
C ASP A 114 -4.24 8.03 -19.59
N GLU A 115 -4.88 7.84 -20.74
CA GLU A 115 -6.21 8.41 -21.00
C GLU A 115 -7.29 7.79 -20.10
N GLN A 116 -7.24 6.48 -19.86
CA GLN A 116 -8.15 5.82 -18.92
C GLN A 116 -8.03 6.42 -17.51
N LEU A 117 -6.81 6.64 -17.03
CA LEU A 117 -6.60 7.19 -15.70
C LEU A 117 -6.92 8.69 -15.64
N ALA A 118 -6.65 9.44 -16.70
CA ALA A 118 -7.05 10.83 -16.83
C ALA A 118 -8.57 10.98 -16.76
N HIS A 119 -9.32 10.12 -17.46
CA HIS A 119 -10.77 10.08 -17.37
C HIS A 119 -11.25 9.75 -15.95
N TYR A 120 -10.65 8.75 -15.31
CA TYR A 120 -10.96 8.41 -13.92
C TYR A 120 -10.80 9.60 -12.97
N TYR A 121 -9.69 10.36 -13.07
CA TYR A 121 -9.50 11.52 -12.19
C TYR A 121 -10.41 12.69 -12.53
N LEU A 122 -10.80 12.86 -13.80
CA LEU A 122 -11.77 13.87 -14.21
C LEU A 122 -13.18 13.56 -13.68
N SER A 123 -13.55 12.28 -13.58
CA SER A 123 -14.88 11.86 -13.14
C SER A 123 -15.06 11.80 -11.62
N ARG A 124 -14.03 12.13 -10.82
CA ARG A 124 -14.12 12.05 -9.35
C ARG A 124 -15.00 13.15 -8.77
N GLY A 125 -15.86 12.79 -7.82
CA GLY A 125 -16.65 13.76 -7.04
C GLY A 125 -15.83 14.69 -6.15
N SER A 126 -14.55 14.36 -5.88
CA SER A 126 -13.62 15.20 -5.12
C SER A 126 -12.24 15.24 -5.79
N ASN A 127 -11.58 16.40 -5.74
CA ASN A 127 -10.28 16.65 -6.37
C ASN A 127 -10.23 16.27 -7.86
N ALA A 128 -11.30 16.58 -8.60
CA ALA A 128 -11.39 16.35 -10.04
C ALA A 128 -10.25 17.07 -10.77
N ARG A 129 -9.50 16.34 -11.57
CA ARG A 129 -8.36 16.87 -12.34
C ARG A 129 -8.06 15.99 -13.53
N ARG A 130 -7.51 16.58 -14.60
CA ARG A 130 -6.84 15.78 -15.63
C ARG A 130 -5.43 15.47 -15.14
N ASP A 131 -5.14 14.20 -14.90
CA ASP A 131 -3.81 13.74 -14.49
C ASP A 131 -3.60 12.33 -15.04
N THR A 132 -2.52 12.14 -15.79
CA THR A 132 -2.16 10.83 -16.34
C THR A 132 -1.35 10.03 -15.32
N TRP A 133 -1.14 8.73 -15.57
CA TRP A 133 -0.22 7.96 -14.74
C TRP A 133 1.21 8.42 -14.96
N SER A 134 1.61 8.61 -16.23
CA SER A 134 2.95 9.06 -16.61
C SER A 134 3.32 10.40 -15.96
N ASP A 135 2.43 11.39 -15.98
CA ASP A 135 2.71 12.70 -15.36
C ASP A 135 2.82 12.59 -13.84
N HIS A 136 1.98 11.75 -13.21
CA HIS A 136 2.07 11.47 -11.80
C HIS A 136 3.43 10.84 -11.43
N ILE A 137 3.90 9.86 -12.20
CA ILE A 137 5.19 9.21 -11.97
C ILE A 137 6.34 10.20 -12.18
N ARG A 138 6.36 10.98 -13.26
CA ARG A 138 7.39 11.99 -13.52
C ARG A 138 7.56 12.95 -12.34
N ARG A 139 6.45 13.49 -11.82
CA ARG A 139 6.48 14.41 -10.67
C ARG A 139 6.87 13.75 -9.35
N THR A 140 6.68 12.44 -9.23
CA THR A 140 6.94 11.69 -7.99
C THR A 140 8.37 11.20 -7.95
N ILE A 141 8.89 10.66 -9.04
CA ILE A 141 10.21 10.01 -9.10
C ILE A 141 11.37 11.01 -9.04
N VAL A 142 11.16 12.25 -9.50
CA VAL A 142 12.17 13.33 -9.41
C VAL A 142 12.39 13.84 -7.98
N LYS A 143 11.50 13.49 -7.04
CA LYS A 143 11.64 13.89 -5.64
C LYS A 143 12.58 12.92 -4.93
N GLU A 144 13.59 13.46 -4.28
CA GLU A 144 14.41 12.73 -3.31
C GLU A 144 13.59 12.46 -2.04
N SER A 145 12.69 11.48 -2.13
CA SER A 145 11.77 11.15 -1.05
C SER A 145 12.48 10.31 -0.01
N ARG A 146 12.57 10.82 1.22
CA ARG A 146 13.18 10.14 2.40
C ARG A 146 14.66 9.78 2.15
N PRO A 147 15.53 10.77 1.86
CA PRO A 147 16.95 10.52 1.56
C PRO A 147 17.73 9.96 2.76
N PHE A 148 17.19 10.11 3.97
CA PHE A 148 17.78 9.60 5.22
C PHE A 148 17.70 8.08 5.40
N ILE A 149 16.96 7.35 4.54
CA ILE A 149 16.64 5.93 4.78
C ILE A 149 17.89 5.05 4.87
N LEU A 150 18.91 5.28 4.04
CA LEU A 150 20.13 4.45 4.09
C LEU A 150 20.88 4.58 5.42
N ASP A 151 21.09 5.83 5.87
CA ASP A 151 21.70 6.11 7.17
C ASP A 151 20.86 5.53 8.33
N TYR A 152 19.54 5.66 8.24
CA TYR A 152 18.63 5.06 9.20
C TYR A 152 18.73 3.53 9.25
N LEU A 153 18.78 2.84 8.10
CA LEU A 153 18.94 1.39 8.02
C LEU A 153 20.22 0.94 8.72
N HIS A 154 21.35 1.57 8.43
CA HIS A 154 22.64 1.25 9.05
C HIS A 154 22.60 1.45 10.57
N LYS A 155 22.03 2.57 11.05
CA LYS A 155 21.86 2.85 12.49
C LYS A 155 20.99 1.80 13.20
N GLN A 156 20.02 1.24 12.50
CA GLN A 156 19.16 0.16 13.02
C GLN A 156 19.76 -1.24 12.83
N GLY A 157 20.98 -1.36 12.29
CA GLY A 157 21.69 -2.63 12.12
C GLY A 157 21.28 -3.41 10.86
N TRP A 158 20.67 -2.77 9.87
CA TRP A 158 20.28 -3.35 8.59
C TRP A 158 21.24 -2.92 7.47
N ALA A 159 21.51 -3.82 6.51
CA ALA A 159 22.32 -3.55 5.31
C ALA A 159 23.73 -2.97 5.58
N THR A 160 24.37 -3.38 6.69
CA THR A 160 25.66 -2.84 7.14
C THR A 160 26.90 -3.50 6.51
N ARG A 161 26.71 -4.50 5.64
CA ARG A 161 27.77 -5.27 4.97
C ARG A 161 27.30 -5.79 3.61
#